data_AF-A0A401PPN6-F1
#
_entry.id   AF-A0A401PPN6-F1
#
_cell.length_a   1.000
_cell.length_b   1.000
_cell.length_c   1.000
_cell.angle_alpha   90.00
_cell.angle_beta   90.00
_cell.angle_gamma   90.00
#
_symmetry.space_group_name_H-M   'P 1'
#
loop_
_entity.id
_entity.type
_entity.pdbx_description
1 polymer ?
#
loop_
_entity_poly.entity_id
_entity_poly.type
_entity_poly.pdbx_seq_one_letter_code
_entity_poly.pdbx_strand_id
1 'polypeptide(L)'
;MVKGNTQKIQLFCLLTTGLISYSALQTDAQNSCENSCGQSLAKCSCHVTCESLETCCLDYREFCLRISPQSGTLMGGADFVIVGATFNTDATIVCKFKSDILTNGYVDKERKAHCISPLLYENGRIPFELSTDNGMTFTRQGTWVSADVLNERLD
;
A
#
# COMPACT_ATOMS: atom_id res chain seq x y z
N MET A 1 -54.21 38.53 -19.16
CA MET A 1 -53.19 38.26 -20.20
C MET A 1 -51.82 38.32 -19.57
N VAL A 2 -51.10 37.21 -19.65
CA VAL A 2 -49.82 36.92 -19.00
C VAL A 2 -48.66 37.46 -19.87
N LYS A 3 -47.71 38.18 -19.27
CA LYS A 3 -46.33 38.39 -19.76
C LYS A 3 -45.45 38.08 -18.55
N GLY A 4 -44.78 36.93 -18.41
CA GLY A 4 -43.92 36.25 -19.37
C GLY A 4 -42.48 36.68 -19.04
N ASN A 5 -41.85 36.11 -18.01
CA ASN A 5 -41.06 34.87 -18.05
C ASN A 5 -39.80 34.95 -18.93
N THR A 6 -38.87 35.86 -18.62
CA THR A 6 -37.58 35.95 -19.37
C THR A 6 -36.36 36.26 -18.50
N GLN A 7 -36.50 36.38 -17.17
CA GLN A 7 -35.36 36.78 -16.31
C GLN A 7 -34.93 35.72 -15.28
N LYS A 8 -35.81 34.79 -14.92
CA LYS A 8 -35.45 33.67 -14.02
C LYS A 8 -34.76 32.51 -14.75
N ILE A 9 -34.91 32.41 -16.07
CA ILE A 9 -34.36 31.30 -16.88
C ILE A 9 -32.86 31.48 -17.15
N GLN A 10 -32.39 32.72 -17.31
CA GLN A 10 -30.96 33.01 -17.56
C GLN A 10 -30.08 32.76 -16.33
N LEU A 11 -30.61 32.94 -15.12
CA LEU A 11 -29.84 32.72 -13.89
C LEU A 11 -29.73 31.24 -13.51
N PHE A 12 -30.66 30.40 -13.99
CA PHE A 12 -30.61 28.95 -13.77
C PHE A 12 -29.67 28.21 -14.74
N CYS A 13 -29.43 28.72 -15.96
CA CYS A 13 -28.51 28.09 -16.91
C CYS A 13 -27.03 28.21 -16.53
N LEU A 14 -26.64 29.26 -15.80
CA LEU A 14 -25.24 29.45 -15.36
C LEU A 14 -24.90 28.61 -14.12
N LEU A 15 -25.89 28.22 -13.31
CA LEU A 15 -25.68 27.36 -12.15
C LEU A 15 -25.60 25.87 -12.52
N THR A 16 -26.33 25.43 -13.56
CA THR A 16 -26.25 24.03 -14.00
C THR A 16 -25.07 23.75 -14.93
N THR A 17 -24.61 24.72 -15.72
CA THR A 17 -23.40 24.58 -16.55
C THR A 17 -22.11 24.66 -15.74
N GLY A 18 -22.12 25.38 -14.61
CA GLY A 18 -21.03 25.35 -13.63
C GLY A 18 -20.89 23.99 -12.93
N LEU A 19 -21.99 23.34 -12.55
CA LEU A 19 -21.93 22.03 -11.88
C LEU A 19 -21.45 20.88 -12.79
N ILE A 20 -21.64 20.99 -14.11
CA ILE A 20 -21.18 19.96 -15.07
C ILE A 20 -19.69 20.15 -15.44
N SER A 21 -19.09 21.31 -15.15
CA SER A 21 -17.67 21.58 -15.46
C SER A 21 -16.71 21.43 -14.27
N TYR A 22 -17.20 21.23 -13.04
CA TYR A 22 -16.34 20.94 -11.87
C TYR A 22 -15.97 19.45 -11.70
N SER A 23 -16.56 18.53 -12.44
CA SER A 23 -16.34 17.08 -12.22
C SER A 23 -15.10 16.50 -12.91
N ALA A 24 -14.24 17.32 -13.52
CA ALA A 24 -13.02 16.85 -14.20
C ALA A 24 -11.73 16.94 -13.34
N LEU A 25 -11.85 17.05 -12.02
CA LEU A 25 -10.69 17.26 -11.14
C LEU A 25 -10.61 16.27 -9.96
N GLN A 26 -10.97 14.99 -10.14
CA GLN A 26 -10.45 13.94 -9.24
C GLN A 26 -10.76 12.55 -9.81
N THR A 27 -9.87 11.93 -10.60
CA THR A 27 -10.03 10.49 -10.94
C THR A 27 -8.78 9.62 -10.74
N ASP A 28 -7.68 10.19 -10.24
CA ASP A 28 -6.45 9.42 -10.01
C ASP A 28 -6.37 8.80 -8.60
N ALA A 29 -6.93 9.46 -7.58
CA ALA A 29 -6.95 8.92 -6.21
C ALA A 29 -7.84 7.67 -6.04
N GLN A 30 -8.73 7.40 -6.99
CA GLN A 30 -9.64 6.25 -6.96
C GLN A 30 -9.01 4.96 -7.51
N ASN A 31 -7.79 5.02 -8.06
CA ASN A 31 -7.13 3.90 -8.74
C ASN A 31 -5.65 3.72 -8.33
N SER A 32 -5.29 4.20 -7.13
CA SER A 32 -3.94 4.09 -6.57
C SER A 32 -3.90 3.08 -5.43
N CYS A 33 -2.80 2.34 -5.34
CA CYS A 33 -2.55 1.41 -4.25
C CYS A 33 -1.88 2.03 -3.03
N GLU A 34 -1.58 3.34 -3.05
CA GLU A 34 -1.13 4.05 -1.87
C GLU A 34 -2.17 3.89 -0.75
N ASN A 35 -1.75 3.29 0.37
CA ASN A 35 -2.61 2.96 1.52
C ASN A 35 -3.84 2.08 1.21
N SER A 36 -3.86 1.40 0.06
CA SER A 36 -5.01 0.61 -0.41
C SER A 36 -4.67 -0.84 -0.71
N CYS A 37 -3.53 -1.34 -0.22
CA CYS A 37 -3.12 -2.72 -0.40
C CYS A 37 -4.17 -3.71 0.14
N GLY A 38 -4.48 -4.73 -0.64
CA GLY A 38 -5.55 -5.70 -0.34
C GLY A 38 -6.94 -5.29 -0.81
N GLN A 39 -7.15 -4.07 -1.33
CA GLN A 39 -8.45 -3.61 -1.81
C GLN A 39 -8.65 -3.87 -3.31
N SER A 40 -9.90 -4.03 -3.74
CA SER A 40 -10.28 -3.96 -5.15
C SER A 40 -10.94 -2.60 -5.41
N LEU A 41 -10.39 -1.84 -6.34
CA LEU A 41 -10.85 -0.50 -6.69
C LEU A 41 -11.80 -0.56 -7.90
N ALA A 42 -12.30 0.60 -8.33
CA ALA A 42 -13.30 0.68 -9.40
C ALA A 42 -12.78 0.22 -10.77
N LYS A 43 -11.50 0.48 -11.09
CA LYS A 43 -10.90 0.13 -12.39
C LYS A 43 -9.77 -0.89 -12.33
N CYS A 44 -9.18 -1.10 -11.16
CA CYS A 44 -8.03 -1.97 -10.95
C CYS A 44 -8.07 -2.55 -9.53
N SER A 45 -7.15 -3.45 -9.20
CA SER A 45 -7.07 -4.08 -7.88
C SER A 45 -5.68 -3.91 -7.27
N CYS A 46 -5.65 -3.71 -5.97
CA CYS A 46 -4.48 -3.72 -5.10
C CYS A 46 -4.41 -5.00 -4.24
N HIS A 47 -5.34 -5.94 -4.47
CA HIS A 47 -5.31 -7.25 -3.84
C HIS A 47 -4.28 -8.15 -4.53
N VAL A 48 -3.63 -9.03 -3.77
CA VAL A 48 -2.55 -9.91 -4.30
C VAL A 48 -2.99 -10.80 -5.48
N THR A 49 -4.29 -11.09 -5.60
CA THR A 49 -4.84 -11.85 -6.72
C THR A 49 -4.85 -11.07 -8.04
N CYS A 50 -4.61 -9.76 -8.02
CA CYS A 50 -4.58 -8.93 -9.22
C CYS A 50 -3.50 -9.39 -10.20
N GLU A 51 -2.39 -9.96 -9.72
CA GLU A 51 -1.30 -10.44 -10.56
C GLU A 51 -1.76 -11.62 -11.43
N SER A 52 -2.48 -12.58 -10.84
CA SER A 52 -3.02 -13.74 -11.56
C SER A 52 -4.19 -13.39 -12.48
N LEU A 53 -4.93 -12.32 -12.15
CA LEU A 53 -6.08 -11.85 -12.93
C LEU A 53 -5.71 -10.75 -13.94
N GLU A 54 -4.46 -10.30 -13.96
CA GLU A 54 -3.96 -9.20 -14.78
C GLU A 54 -4.77 -7.89 -14.62
N THR A 55 -5.26 -7.61 -13.40
CA THR A 55 -6.07 -6.42 -13.07
C THR A 55 -5.39 -5.44 -12.12
N CYS A 56 -4.08 -5.55 -11.92
CA CYS A 56 -3.36 -4.71 -10.97
C CYS A 56 -3.40 -3.23 -11.35
N CYS A 57 -3.46 -2.36 -10.34
CA CYS A 57 -3.21 -0.93 -10.54
C CYS A 57 -1.75 -0.71 -10.97
N LEU A 58 -1.48 0.37 -11.70
CA LEU A 58 -0.17 0.65 -12.26
C LEU A 58 0.93 0.81 -11.19
N ASP A 59 0.54 1.30 -10.03
CA ASP A 59 1.38 1.56 -8.86
C ASP A 59 1.36 0.42 -7.83
N TYR A 60 0.74 -0.72 -8.16
CA TYR A 60 0.61 -1.86 -7.24
C TYR A 60 1.95 -2.32 -6.66
N ARG A 61 2.97 -2.50 -7.49
CA ARG A 61 4.31 -2.94 -7.05
C ARG A 61 5.14 -1.84 -6.38
N GLU A 62 4.70 -0.60 -6.46
CA GLU A 62 5.34 0.52 -5.78
C GLU A 62 4.91 0.60 -4.32
N PHE A 63 3.60 0.46 -4.06
CA PHE A 63 3.03 0.59 -2.73
C PHE A 63 2.82 -0.74 -2.02
N CYS A 64 2.50 -1.83 -2.73
CA CYS A 64 2.22 -3.13 -2.14
C CYS A 64 3.40 -4.09 -2.36
N LEU A 65 4.23 -4.19 -1.33
CA LEU A 65 5.47 -4.94 -1.32
C LEU A 65 5.22 -6.45 -1.30
N ARG A 66 6.01 -7.16 -2.10
CA ARG A 66 6.19 -8.60 -2.01
C ARG A 66 7.52 -8.89 -1.33
N ILE A 67 7.58 -9.97 -0.55
CA ILE A 67 8.75 -10.35 0.23
C ILE A 67 9.10 -11.83 0.09
N SER A 68 10.34 -12.18 0.44
CA SER A 68 10.82 -13.56 0.52
C SER A 68 11.86 -13.71 1.64
N PRO A 69 11.78 -14.73 2.52
CA PRO A 69 10.60 -15.55 2.75
C PRO A 69 9.40 -14.70 3.21
N GLN A 70 8.19 -15.26 3.14
CA GLN A 70 6.96 -14.55 3.55
C GLN A 70 6.63 -14.75 5.04
N SER A 71 7.37 -15.62 5.72
CA SER A 71 7.09 -16.04 7.08
C SER A 71 8.35 -16.26 7.92
N GLY A 72 8.16 -16.26 9.23
CA GLY A 72 9.18 -16.66 10.20
C GLY A 72 8.59 -16.77 11.60
N THR A 73 9.46 -17.03 12.58
CA THR A 73 9.03 -17.37 13.94
C THR A 73 8.57 -16.15 14.74
N LEU A 74 7.73 -16.38 15.75
CA LEU A 74 7.39 -15.37 16.76
C LEU A 74 8.62 -14.72 17.40
N MET A 75 9.73 -15.46 17.53
CA MET A 75 10.94 -14.97 18.20
C MET A 75 11.67 -13.85 17.42
N GLY A 76 11.27 -13.59 16.18
CA GLY A 76 11.91 -12.59 15.33
C GLY A 76 13.27 -13.03 14.80
N GLY A 77 14.05 -12.06 14.33
CA GLY A 77 15.40 -12.25 13.80
C GLY A 77 15.46 -12.81 12.38
N ALA A 78 14.33 -13.04 11.73
CA ALA A 78 14.32 -13.51 10.34
C ALA A 78 14.67 -12.36 9.40
N ASP A 79 15.70 -12.57 8.59
CA ASP A 79 16.04 -11.68 7.48
C ASP A 79 15.15 -12.01 6.27
N PHE A 80 14.39 -11.02 5.81
CA PHE A 80 13.60 -11.13 4.59
C PHE A 80 13.85 -9.97 3.64
N VAL A 81 13.79 -10.29 2.36
CA VAL A 81 14.10 -9.37 1.27
C VAL A 81 12.82 -8.90 0.56
N ILE A 82 12.79 -7.62 0.20
CA ILE A 82 11.76 -7.06 -0.69
C ILE A 82 12.03 -7.49 -2.13
N VAL A 83 11.09 -8.20 -2.75
CA VAL A 83 11.21 -8.70 -4.12
C VAL A 83 10.50 -7.79 -5.13
N GLY A 84 10.95 -7.79 -6.39
CA GLY A 84 10.32 -7.00 -7.45
C GLY A 84 10.55 -5.49 -7.41
N ALA A 85 11.32 -4.99 -6.43
CA ALA A 85 11.75 -3.60 -6.33
C ALA A 85 13.28 -3.47 -6.32
N THR A 86 13.77 -2.25 -6.52
CA THR A 86 15.19 -1.90 -6.49
C THR A 86 15.38 -0.61 -5.70
N PHE A 87 16.42 -0.54 -4.88
CA PHE A 87 16.64 0.55 -3.92
C PHE A 87 17.98 1.25 -4.15
N ASN A 88 18.09 2.49 -3.69
CA ASN A 88 19.37 3.20 -3.66
C ASN A 88 20.26 2.57 -2.58
N THR A 89 21.56 2.43 -2.86
CA THR A 89 22.53 1.87 -1.90
C THR A 89 22.66 2.71 -0.63
N ASP A 90 22.40 4.01 -0.74
CA ASP A 90 22.52 4.97 0.35
C ASP A 90 21.19 5.15 1.10
N ALA A 91 20.14 4.39 0.73
CA ALA A 91 18.85 4.44 1.40
C ALA A 91 18.96 3.83 2.81
N THR A 92 18.47 4.55 3.80
CA THR A 92 18.39 4.04 5.18
C THR A 92 17.06 3.34 5.37
N ILE A 93 17.11 2.01 5.43
CA ILE A 93 15.92 1.16 5.54
C ILE A 93 15.46 1.06 6.99
N VAL A 94 14.19 1.40 7.22
CA VAL A 94 13.50 1.19 8.50
C VAL A 94 12.18 0.47 8.23
N CYS A 95 11.93 -0.63 8.93
CA CYS A 95 10.72 -1.44 8.76
C CYS A 95 9.87 -1.34 10.03
N LYS A 96 8.61 -0.95 9.87
CA LYS A 96 7.67 -0.68 10.96
C LYS A 96 6.57 -1.73 10.96
N PHE A 97 6.51 -2.54 12.01
CA PHE A 97 5.51 -3.58 12.19
C PHE A 97 4.43 -3.10 13.16
N LYS A 98 3.18 -3.52 12.93
CA LYS A 98 2.04 -3.20 13.82
C LYS A 98 1.85 -1.70 14.12
N SER A 99 2.35 -0.84 13.24
CA SER A 99 2.33 0.63 13.32
C SER A 99 3.32 1.30 14.30
N ASP A 100 3.99 0.58 15.19
CA ASP A 100 4.85 1.16 16.24
C ASP A 100 6.19 0.44 16.46
N ILE A 101 6.34 -0.82 16.05
CA ILE A 101 7.58 -1.58 16.24
C ILE A 101 8.56 -1.30 15.09
N LEU A 102 9.59 -0.51 15.35
CA LEU A 102 10.63 -0.17 14.38
C LEU A 102 11.80 -1.14 14.42
N THR A 103 12.25 -1.56 13.25
CA THR A 103 13.44 -2.38 13.04
C THR A 103 14.33 -1.75 11.98
N ASN A 104 15.64 -1.90 12.14
CA ASN A 104 16.60 -1.44 11.14
C ASN A 104 16.79 -2.51 10.08
N GLY A 105 16.73 -2.08 8.82
CA GLY A 105 17.04 -2.90 7.65
C GLY A 105 18.34 -2.45 6.99
N TYR A 106 18.61 -3.00 5.80
CA TYR A 106 19.75 -2.61 4.98
C TYR A 106 19.48 -2.83 3.49
N VAL A 107 20.31 -2.28 2.62
CA VAL A 107 20.30 -2.57 1.18
C VAL A 107 21.50 -3.43 0.84
N ASP A 108 21.27 -4.55 0.15
CA ASP A 108 22.34 -5.47 -0.26
C ASP A 108 23.08 -5.00 -1.52
N LYS A 109 24.11 -5.75 -1.92
CA LYS A 109 24.90 -5.49 -3.14
C LYS A 109 24.08 -5.56 -4.45
N GLU A 110 22.93 -6.24 -4.42
CA GLU A 110 22.02 -6.41 -5.55
C GLU A 110 20.92 -5.33 -5.57
N ARG A 111 21.04 -4.32 -4.68
CA ARG A 111 20.11 -3.20 -4.52
C ARG A 111 18.72 -3.67 -4.04
N LYS A 112 18.68 -4.71 -3.23
CA LYS A 112 17.48 -5.20 -2.56
C LYS A 112 17.44 -4.73 -1.12
N ALA A 113 16.29 -4.26 -0.67
CA ALA A 113 16.08 -3.89 0.72
C ALA A 113 15.76 -5.14 1.54
N HIS A 114 16.41 -5.25 2.69
CA HIS A 114 16.23 -6.29 3.69
C HIS A 114 15.62 -5.68 4.95
N CYS A 115 14.71 -6.42 5.57
CA CYS A 115 14.16 -6.13 6.89
C CYS A 115 14.45 -7.32 7.82
N ILE A 116 14.65 -7.04 9.10
CA ILE A 116 14.76 -8.08 10.13
C ILE A 116 13.46 -8.10 10.92
N SER A 117 12.80 -9.26 11.00
CA SER A 117 11.55 -9.38 11.75
C SER A 117 11.78 -9.14 13.26
N PRO A 118 10.92 -8.38 13.95
CA PRO A 118 11.01 -8.22 15.39
C PRO A 118 10.45 -9.44 16.13
N LEU A 119 10.65 -9.47 17.45
CA LEU A 119 9.90 -10.34 18.35
C LEU A 119 8.41 -9.94 18.29
N LEU A 120 7.55 -10.90 17.95
CA LEU A 120 6.12 -10.71 17.77
C LEU A 120 5.37 -11.70 18.67
N TYR A 121 4.49 -11.21 19.54
CA TYR A 121 3.70 -12.03 20.47
C TYR A 121 2.35 -12.47 19.90
N GLU A 122 2.24 -12.55 18.58
CA GLU A 122 1.01 -12.94 17.89
C GLU A 122 1.32 -13.78 16.64
N ASN A 123 0.56 -14.86 16.48
CA ASN A 123 0.59 -15.72 15.31
C ASN A 123 -0.37 -15.15 14.25
N GLY A 124 0.06 -15.09 12.99
CA GLY A 124 -0.78 -14.69 11.87
C GLY A 124 -0.14 -13.67 10.94
N ARG A 125 -0.99 -12.94 10.23
CA ARG A 125 -0.61 -11.96 9.20
C ARG A 125 -0.38 -10.59 9.84
N ILE A 126 0.85 -10.13 9.81
CA ILE A 126 1.33 -8.91 10.44
C ILE A 126 1.60 -7.89 9.35
N PRO A 127 0.86 -6.76 9.29
CA PRO A 127 1.18 -5.70 8.37
C PRO A 127 2.51 -5.04 8.78
N PHE A 128 3.30 -4.68 7.78
CA PHE A 128 4.49 -3.86 7.98
C PHE A 128 4.57 -2.77 6.92
N GLU A 129 5.27 -1.71 7.26
CA GLU A 129 5.57 -0.58 6.38
C GLU A 129 7.09 -0.44 6.22
N LEU A 130 7.51 0.01 5.04
CA LEU A 130 8.91 0.23 4.69
C LEU A 130 9.17 1.72 4.51
N SER A 131 10.16 2.22 5.23
CA SER A 131 10.79 3.52 5.00
C SER A 131 12.13 3.32 4.30
N THR A 132 12.45 4.26 3.41
CA THR A 132 13.76 4.35 2.72
C THR A 132 14.51 5.63 3.09
N ASP A 133 13.96 6.40 4.03
CA ASP A 133 14.37 7.74 4.42
C ASP A 133 14.55 7.85 5.95
N ASN A 134 15.11 6.80 6.56
CA ASN A 134 15.41 6.75 8.00
C ASN A 134 14.18 6.96 8.90
N GLY A 135 13.04 6.39 8.52
CA GLY A 135 11.80 6.42 9.29
C GLY A 135 11.00 7.73 9.20
N MET A 136 11.34 8.64 8.28
CA MET A 136 10.56 9.88 8.09
C MET A 136 9.22 9.62 7.40
N THR A 137 9.18 8.73 6.40
CA THR A 137 7.96 8.38 5.66
C THR A 137 7.77 6.87 5.52
N PHE A 138 6.50 6.45 5.49
CA PHE A 138 6.08 5.05 5.40
C PHE A 138 4.92 4.94 4.40
N THR A 139 5.24 4.92 3.10
CA THR A 139 4.22 4.86 2.03
C THR A 139 4.04 3.46 1.48
N ARG A 140 5.01 2.57 1.68
CA ARG A 140 5.03 1.22 1.11
C ARG A 140 4.70 0.18 2.18
N GLN A 141 3.79 -0.74 1.87
CA GLN A 141 3.19 -1.69 2.80
C GLN A 141 3.38 -3.13 2.32
N GLY A 142 3.53 -4.07 3.26
CA GLY A 142 3.56 -5.49 2.98
C GLY A 142 2.93 -6.30 4.12
N THR A 143 2.93 -7.62 3.98
CA THR A 143 2.48 -8.54 5.02
C THR A 143 3.55 -9.57 5.32
N TRP A 144 3.86 -9.71 6.60
CA TRP A 144 4.72 -10.73 7.18
C TRP A 144 3.87 -11.79 7.88
N VAL A 145 4.19 -13.07 7.75
CA VAL A 145 3.50 -14.14 8.49
C VAL A 145 4.36 -14.57 9.68
N SER A 146 3.90 -14.24 10.88
CA SER A 146 4.52 -14.70 12.12
C SER A 146 3.89 -16.03 12.52
N ALA A 147 4.68 -17.09 12.69
CA ALA A 147 4.21 -18.41 13.05
C ALA A 147 4.87 -18.91 14.34
N ASP A 148 4.10 -19.61 15.18
CA ASP A 148 4.64 -20.28 16.36
C ASP A 148 5.20 -21.66 15.99
N VAL A 149 6.50 -21.87 16.24
CA VAL A 149 7.18 -23.14 16.02
C VAL A 149 6.69 -24.21 17.00
N LEU A 150 6.07 -23.83 18.12
CA LEU A 150 5.48 -24.79 19.06
C LEU A 150 4.17 -25.41 18.56
N ASN A 151 3.57 -24.86 17.50
CA ASN A 151 2.33 -25.37 16.93
C ASN A 151 2.53 -26.34 15.75
N GLU A 152 3.77 -26.57 15.29
CA GLU A 152 4.07 -27.52 14.20
C GLU A 152 4.38 -28.95 14.68
N ARG A 153 4.31 -29.21 16.00
CA ARG A 153 4.58 -30.55 16.58
C ARG A 153 3.30 -31.31 16.97
N LEU A 154 2.13 -30.86 16.53
CA LEU A 154 0.84 -31.49 16.81
C LEU A 154 -0.02 -31.58 15.54
N ASP A 155 0.52 -32.12 14.45
CA ASP A 155 -0.25 -32.65 13.32
C ASP A 155 0.35 -34.00 12.88
#